data_AF-A0A9E6ERX1-F1
#
_entry.id   AF-A0A9E6ERX1-F1
#
_cell.length_a   1.000
_cell.length_b   1.000
_cell.length_c   1.000
_cell.angle_alpha   90.00
_cell.angle_beta   90.00
_cell.angle_gamma   90.00
#
_symmetry.space_group_name_H-M   'P 1'
#
loop_
_entity.id
_entity.type
_entity.pdbx_description
1 polymer ?
#
loop_
_entity_poly.entity_id
_entity_poly.type
_entity_poly.pdbx_seq_one_letter_code
_entity_poly.pdbx_strand_id
1 'polypeptide(L)' 'PGVEAAERAGMKCVALSTTNSPELFSGFSNVIAVINDFNGLTPEMLLDLPFQAHLSTQ' A
#
# COMPACT_ATOMS: atom_id res chain seq x y z
N PRO A 1 -11.12 4.21 -5.35
CA PRO A 1 -11.91 2.96 -5.42
C PRO A 1 -11.16 1.61 -5.29
N GLY A 2 -9.85 1.56 -5.02
CA GLY A 2 -9.13 0.30 -4.73
C GLY A 2 -8.47 0.31 -3.36
N VAL A 3 -7.66 1.33 -3.11
CA VAL A 3 -6.99 1.57 -1.81
C VAL A 3 -8.00 1.66 -0.66
N GLU A 4 -9.11 2.39 -0.86
CA GLU A 4 -10.21 2.51 0.12
C GLU A 4 -10.89 1.17 0.44
N ALA A 5 -11.03 0.31 -0.56
CA ALA A 5 -11.64 -1.01 -0.38
C ALA A 5 -10.69 -1.93 0.40
N ALA A 6 -9.40 -1.88 0.09
CA ALA A 6 -8.37 -2.58 0.85
C ALA A 6 -8.33 -2.08 2.30
N GLU A 7 -8.43 -0.77 2.53
CA GLU A 7 -8.41 -0.18 3.87
C GLU A 7 -9.60 -0.66 4.70
N ARG A 8 -10.80 -0.63 4.12
CA ARG A 8 -12.03 -1.15 4.75
C ARG A 8 -11.96 -2.64 5.07
N ALA A 9 -11.25 -3.41 4.26
CA ALA A 9 -11.05 -4.83 4.47
C ALA A 9 -9.91 -5.13 5.48
N GLY A 10 -9.24 -4.10 6.02
CA GLY A 10 -8.05 -4.29 6.87
C GLY A 10 -6.84 -4.83 6.09
N MET A 11 -6.88 -4.78 4.76
CA MET A 11 -5.83 -5.28 3.89
C MET A 11 -4.82 -4.18 3.56
N LYS A 12 -3.54 -4.54 3.53
CA LYS A 12 -2.47 -3.69 3.01
C LYS A 12 -2.46 -3.72 1.49
N CYS A 13 -2.02 -2.63 0.88
CA CYS A 13 -1.91 -2.56 -0.58
C CYS A 13 -0.73 -1.71 -1.05
N VAL A 14 -0.27 -2.01 -2.25
CA VAL A 14 0.62 -1.14 -3.03
C VAL A 14 -0.25 -0.32 -3.98
N ALA A 15 -0.08 1.00 -3.99
CA ALA A 15 -0.83 1.88 -4.87
C ALA A 15 -0.08 2.10 -6.19
N LEU A 16 -0.80 2.04 -7.31
CA LEU A 16 -0.26 2.32 -8.64
C LEU A 16 -0.64 3.75 -9.07
N SER A 17 0.39 4.55 -9.35
CA SER A 17 0.30 5.99 -9.66
C SER A 17 0.39 6.29 -11.15
N THR A 18 -0.08 5.40 -12.03
CA THR A 18 -0.02 5.59 -13.49
C THR A 18 -0.90 6.74 -13.98
N THR A 19 -2.02 6.99 -13.28
CA THR A 19 -3.06 7.94 -13.71
C THR A 19 -3.30 9.03 -12.67
N ASN A 20 -3.04 8.74 -11.41
CA ASN A 20 -3.27 9.64 -10.28
C ASN A 20 -1.93 10.06 -9.68
N SER A 21 -1.86 11.26 -9.09
CA SER A 21 -0.66 11.72 -8.37
C SER A 21 -0.42 10.87 -7.11
N PRO A 22 0.85 10.62 -6.75
CA PRO A 22 1.19 9.78 -5.60
C PRO A 22 0.71 10.39 -4.27
N GLU A 23 0.61 11.72 -4.21
CA GLU A 23 0.15 12.47 -3.04
C GLU A 23 -1.26 12.07 -2.58
N LEU A 24 -2.12 11.66 -3.52
CA LEU A 24 -3.48 11.19 -3.23
C LEU A 24 -3.51 9.93 -2.36
N PHE A 25 -2.41 9.18 -2.32
CA PHE A 25 -2.32 7.95 -1.54
C PHE A 25 -1.77 8.17 -0.13
N SER A 26 -1.23 9.35 0.17
CA SER A 26 -0.60 9.68 1.47
C SER A 26 -1.58 9.70 2.64
N GLY A 27 -2.88 9.87 2.36
CA GLY A 27 -3.94 9.86 3.36
C GLY A 27 -4.36 8.46 3.84
N PHE A 28 -3.87 7.40 3.19
CA PHE A 28 -4.29 6.02 3.49
C PHE A 28 -3.25 5.31 4.35
N SER A 29 -3.70 4.82 5.50
CA SER A 29 -2.85 4.16 6.50
C SER A 29 -2.46 2.71 6.12
N ASN A 30 -3.11 2.16 5.09
CA ASN A 30 -2.90 0.81 4.61
C ASN A 30 -2.01 0.72 3.36
N VAL A 31 -1.57 1.86 2.82
CA VAL A 31 -0.64 1.89 1.67
C VAL A 31 0.78 1.66 2.17
N ILE A 32 1.40 0.57 1.71
CA ILE A 32 2.76 0.18 2.11
C ILE A 32 3.83 0.63 1.11
N ALA A 33 3.42 0.92 -0.13
CA ALA A 33 4.26 1.49 -1.16
C ALA A 33 3.40 2.17 -2.24
N VAL A 34 3.96 3.15 -2.93
CA VAL A 34 3.38 3.77 -4.12
C VAL A 34 4.37 3.58 -5.27
N ILE A 35 3.91 2.99 -6.37
CA ILE A 35 4.74 2.71 -7.55
C ILE A 35 4.14 3.36 -8.79
N ASN A 36 4.99 3.75 -9.74
CA ASN A 36 4.53 4.34 -11.00
C ASN A 36 4.27 3.29 -12.08
N ASP A 37 4.92 2.14 -11.96
CA ASP A 37 4.79 0.98 -12.84
C ASP A 37 5.29 -0.29 -12.14
N PHE A 38 5.13 -1.45 -12.77
CA PHE A 38 5.43 -2.75 -12.17
C PHE A 38 6.91 -3.17 -12.25
N ASN A 39 7.79 -2.40 -12.90
CA ASN A 39 9.19 -2.81 -13.09
C ASN A 39 10.06 -2.56 -11.85
N GLY A 40 9.59 -1.74 -10.91
CA GLY A 40 10.33 -1.35 -9.70
C GLY A 40 9.87 -2.03 -8.41
N LEU A 41 8.98 -3.03 -8.49
CA LEU A 41 8.47 -3.76 -7.34
C LEU A 41 8.76 -5.25 -7.49
N THR A 42 9.68 -5.78 -6.68
CA THR A 42 9.88 -7.23 -6.58
C THR A 42 9.18 -7.79 -5.34
N PRO A 43 8.87 -9.10 -5.32
CA PRO A 43 8.33 -9.75 -4.13
C PRO A 43 9.26 -9.61 -2.92
N GLU A 44 10.58 -9.60 -3.11
CA GLU A 44 11.55 -9.46 -2.02
C GLU A 44 11.42 -8.10 -1.32
N MET A 45 11.23 -7.02 -2.10
CA MET A 45 11.03 -5.69 -1.53
C MET A 45 9.83 -5.63 -0.59
N LEU A 46 8.77 -6.39 -0.85
CA LEU A 46 7.59 -6.43 0.02
C LEU A 46 7.87 -7.10 1.37
N LEU A 47 8.84 -8.00 1.44
CA LEU A 47 9.23 -8.69 2.67
C LEU A 47 10.06 -7.77 3.59
N ASP A 48 10.83 -6.85 3.01
CA ASP A 48 11.69 -5.91 3.73
C ASP A 48 10.97 -4.62 4.17
N LEU A 49 9.74 -4.37 3.70
CA LEU A 49 9.00 -3.18 4.10
C LEU A 49 8.70 -3.24 5.60
N PRO A 50 9.06 -2.18 6.37
CA PRO A 50 8.86 -2.16 7.82
C PRO A 50 7.36 -2.17 8.12
N PHE A 51 6.84 -3.35 8.42
CA PHE A 51 5.46 -3.52 8.77
C PHE A 51 5.29 -3.24 10.27
N GLN A 52 4.79 -2.05 10.62
CA GLN A 52 4.18 -1.86 11.95
C GLN A 52 2.77 -2.48 11.93
N ALA A 53 2.73 -3.78 12.19
CA ALA A 53 1.48 -4.44 12.54
C ALA A 53 1.00 -3.87 13.88
N HIS A 54 -0.05 -3.07 13.89
CA HIS A 54 -0.96 -3.13 15.03
C HIS A 54 -1.77 -4.41 14.89
N LEU A 55 -1.17 -5.53 15.31
CA LEU A 55 -1.93 -6.69 15.72
C LEU A 55 -2.72 -6.25 16.95
N SER A 56 -3.95 -5.78 16.72
CA SER A 56 -4.94 -5.72 17.79
C SER A 56 -5.23 -7.16 18.18
N THR A 57 -4.54 -7.64 19.21
CA THR A 57 -4.91 -8.85 19.92
C THR A 57 -6.34 -8.64 20.46
N GLN A 58 -7.32 -9.30 19.86
CA GLN A 58 -8.58 -9.62 20.51
C GLN A 58 -8.71 -11.13 20.60
#